data_AF-A0A3Q2YUN7-F1
#
_entry.id   AF-A0A3Q2YUN7-F1
#
_cell.length_a   1.000
_cell.length_b   1.000
_cell.length_c   1.000
_cell.angle_alpha   90.00
_cell.angle_beta   90.00
_cell.angle_gamma   90.00
#
_symmetry.space_group_name_H-M   'P 1'
#
loop_
_entity.id
_entity.type
_entity.pdbx_description
1 polymer ?
#
loop_
_entity_poly.entity_id
_entity_poly.type
_entity_poly.pdbx_seq_one_letter_code
_entity_poly.pdbx_strand_id
1 'polypeptide(L)'
;APPRSRPRRREMSEGDDVLARWSDGLLYLGNVKRVDGVKQCCLVRFEDNSEFWVLRKDIHSFAAGVEEVCCICEAPPLKEPLVNCLKCRHGYHAECHTPSIEPEADSESWICRQCVFAVATKRGGAIKRGRFARLMHFMKLRLPYQLTSLDWDPQHLSNQQQCYCYCAGPGEWNLKMLQCASCGQWFHEACTQCLTKPLLYGDRFYQFQCSVCNKGPETVKRLPMTWVDLAHLVLYHLSLCCKRKYFDFDHEILSFTNENWDSLLLGALSDTPRQERCHNLLNALNSQKDRFVSGKEIKKKKCLFGLQVRAPPPLSSDSSPLITERARRGRRRDGRRPASQELERRRGGENPGQTRDAGREGAVPSGVGQRGLVLNSTH
;
A
#
# COMPACT_ATOMS: atom_id res chain seq x y z
N ALA A 1 -16.12 45.76 22.02
CA ALA A 1 -16.43 44.60 21.15
C ALA A 1 -15.85 43.35 21.80
N PRO A 2 -16.56 42.21 21.84
CA PRO A 2 -15.94 40.97 22.28
C PRO A 2 -14.77 40.63 21.34
N PRO A 3 -13.73 39.92 21.80
CA PRO A 3 -12.65 39.50 20.92
C PRO A 3 -13.27 38.64 19.82
N ARG A 4 -13.10 39.05 18.56
CA ARG A 4 -13.49 38.23 17.41
C ARG A 4 -12.82 36.86 17.60
N SER A 5 -13.63 35.80 17.64
CA SER A 5 -13.14 34.43 17.68
C SER A 5 -12.11 34.25 16.57
N ARG A 6 -10.93 33.72 16.90
CA ARG A 6 -9.89 33.44 15.89
C ARG A 6 -10.52 32.59 14.78
N PRO A 7 -10.35 32.94 13.49
CA PRO A 7 -10.81 32.09 12.42
C PRO A 7 -10.15 30.72 12.61
N ARG A 8 -10.96 29.67 12.71
CA ARG A 8 -10.52 28.28 12.83
C ARG A 8 -11.06 27.52 11.66
N ARG A 9 -10.28 26.55 11.20
CA ARG A 9 -10.74 25.60 10.20
C ARG A 9 -11.95 24.83 10.76
N ARG A 10 -12.95 24.56 9.91
CA ARG A 10 -14.12 23.77 10.32
C ARG A 10 -13.64 22.39 10.78
N GLU A 11 -13.97 22.01 11.99
CA GLU A 11 -13.73 20.66 12.49
C GLU A 11 -14.56 19.65 11.69
N MET A 12 -13.99 18.47 11.46
CA MET A 12 -14.72 17.42 10.71
C MET A 12 -15.84 16.89 11.58
N SER A 13 -16.99 16.72 10.96
CA SER A 13 -18.22 16.26 11.58
C SER A 13 -18.72 14.98 10.94
N GLU A 14 -19.54 14.23 11.69
CA GLU A 14 -20.30 13.12 11.12
C GLU A 14 -21.20 13.63 10.00
N GLY A 15 -21.28 12.88 8.91
CA GLY A 15 -22.00 13.25 7.70
C GLY A 15 -21.18 14.01 6.66
N ASP A 16 -19.95 14.45 6.98
CA ASP A 16 -19.10 15.13 5.99
C ASP A 16 -18.63 14.18 4.88
N ASP A 17 -18.72 14.64 3.64
CA ASP A 17 -18.09 13.99 2.50
C ASP A 17 -16.61 14.37 2.42
N VAL A 18 -15.77 13.37 2.14
CA VAL A 18 -14.32 13.48 2.20
C VAL A 18 -13.64 12.66 1.11
N LEU A 19 -12.40 13.06 0.76
CA LEU A 19 -11.47 12.22 0.03
C LEU A 19 -10.47 11.58 1.00
N ALA A 20 -10.59 10.28 1.20
CA ALA A 20 -9.70 9.51 2.04
C ALA A 20 -8.60 8.84 1.19
N ARG A 21 -7.34 8.99 1.60
CA ARG A 21 -6.20 8.32 0.98
C ARG A 21 -6.12 6.87 1.48
N TRP A 22 -6.02 5.93 0.55
CA TRP A 22 -5.90 4.51 0.86
C TRP A 22 -4.45 4.01 0.79
N SER A 23 -4.22 2.74 1.12
CA SER A 23 -2.89 2.09 1.16
C SER A 23 -2.23 1.91 -0.21
N ASP A 24 -2.93 2.22 -1.31
CA ASP A 24 -2.36 2.30 -2.65
C ASP A 24 -1.91 3.73 -3.03
N GLY A 25 -2.09 4.69 -2.11
CA GLY A 25 -1.77 6.10 -2.29
C GLY A 25 -2.80 6.90 -3.08
N LEU A 26 -3.92 6.29 -3.50
CA LEU A 26 -5.01 6.94 -4.22
C LEU A 26 -6.05 7.53 -3.26
N LEU A 27 -6.86 8.47 -3.77
CA LEU A 27 -7.96 9.09 -3.03
C LEU A 27 -9.29 8.44 -3.41
N TYR A 28 -10.12 8.18 -2.40
CA TYR A 28 -11.44 7.58 -2.52
C TYR A 28 -12.47 8.48 -1.87
N LEU A 29 -13.63 8.65 -2.52
CA LEU A 29 -14.75 9.35 -1.94
C LEU A 29 -15.35 8.51 -0.81
N GLY A 30 -15.66 9.17 0.30
CA GLY A 30 -16.35 8.54 1.41
C GLY A 30 -17.09 9.56 2.27
N ASN A 31 -17.90 9.04 3.17
CA ASN A 31 -18.71 9.80 4.10
C ASN A 31 -18.32 9.45 5.54
N VAL A 32 -18.06 10.48 6.36
CA VAL A 32 -17.66 10.30 7.77
C VAL A 32 -18.83 9.80 8.60
N LYS A 33 -18.67 8.63 9.23
CA LYS A 33 -19.68 8.01 10.10
C LYS A 33 -19.41 8.22 11.58
N ARG A 34 -18.15 8.30 11.99
CA ARG A 34 -17.73 8.58 13.37
C ARG A 34 -16.41 9.33 13.38
N VAL A 35 -16.22 10.19 14.37
CA VAL A 35 -14.96 10.91 14.61
C VAL A 35 -14.39 10.50 15.96
N ASP A 36 -13.14 10.03 15.98
CA ASP A 36 -12.38 9.77 17.21
C ASP A 36 -11.27 10.82 17.34
N GLY A 37 -11.54 11.84 18.17
CA GLY A 37 -10.60 12.92 18.43
C GLY A 37 -9.39 12.51 19.28
N VAL A 38 -9.46 11.38 20.00
CA VAL A 38 -8.34 10.89 20.82
C VAL A 38 -7.34 10.15 19.94
N LYS A 39 -7.84 9.25 19.08
CA LYS A 39 -7.01 8.49 18.14
C LYS A 39 -6.69 9.24 16.84
N GLN A 40 -7.25 10.44 16.67
CA GLN A 40 -7.07 11.26 15.47
C GLN A 40 -7.43 10.49 14.20
N CYS A 41 -8.59 9.82 14.21
CA CYS A 41 -9.09 9.05 13.08
C CYS A 41 -10.61 9.17 12.93
N CYS A 42 -11.11 8.77 11.77
CA CYS A 42 -12.55 8.76 11.48
C CYS A 42 -12.96 7.43 10.88
N LEU A 43 -14.14 6.94 11.23
CA LEU A 43 -14.77 5.83 10.53
C LEU A 43 -15.38 6.40 9.25
N VAL A 44 -14.87 5.97 8.08
CA VAL A 44 -15.33 6.45 6.77
C VAL A 44 -16.04 5.31 6.05
N ARG A 45 -17.24 5.58 5.55
CA ARG A 45 -17.97 4.68 4.63
C ARG A 45 -17.67 5.09 3.19
N PHE A 46 -17.17 4.17 2.40
CA PHE A 46 -16.85 4.40 0.98
C PHE A 46 -18.05 4.09 0.07
N GLU A 47 -17.91 4.40 -1.22
CA GLU A 47 -18.97 4.20 -2.24
C GLU A 47 -19.45 2.75 -2.36
N ASP A 48 -18.59 1.77 -2.05
CA ASP A 48 -18.92 0.34 -2.07
C ASP A 48 -19.57 -0.16 -0.77
N ASN A 49 -19.92 0.76 0.14
CA ASN A 49 -20.41 0.51 1.49
C ASN A 49 -19.42 -0.15 2.46
N SER A 50 -18.15 -0.31 2.08
CA SER A 50 -17.11 -0.71 3.03
C SER A 50 -16.86 0.41 4.04
N GLU A 51 -16.52 0.04 5.27
CA GLU A 51 -16.24 0.97 6.36
C GLU A 51 -14.86 0.69 6.96
N PHE A 52 -14.03 1.73 7.03
CA PHE A 52 -12.69 1.63 7.60
C PHE A 52 -12.36 2.85 8.44
N TRP A 53 -11.54 2.63 9.47
CA TRP A 53 -10.92 3.71 10.20
C TRP A 53 -9.79 4.30 9.38
N VAL A 54 -9.85 5.60 9.12
CA VAL A 54 -8.86 6.36 8.36
C VAL A 54 -8.25 7.42 9.27
N LEU A 55 -6.92 7.51 9.29
CA LEU A 55 -6.21 8.52 10.06
C LEU A 55 -6.55 9.92 9.55
N ARG A 56 -6.66 10.90 10.44
CA ARG A 56 -7.02 12.27 10.08
C ARG A 56 -6.08 12.89 9.04
N LYS A 57 -4.78 12.57 9.10
CA LYS A 57 -3.76 13.01 8.12
C LYS A 57 -4.05 12.56 6.67
N ASP A 58 -4.88 11.54 6.51
CA ASP A 58 -5.21 10.91 5.23
C ASP A 58 -6.60 11.31 4.72
N ILE A 59 -7.32 12.16 5.45
CA ILE A 59 -8.66 12.64 5.08
C ILE A 59 -8.58 14.08 4.58
N HIS A 60 -9.11 14.32 3.39
CA HIS A 60 -9.21 15.65 2.79
C HIS A 60 -10.68 16.06 2.77
N SER A 61 -10.99 17.17 3.44
CA SER A 61 -12.34 17.75 3.44
C SER A 61 -12.53 18.67 2.24
N PHE A 62 -13.76 18.71 1.71
CA PHE A 62 -14.19 19.74 0.77
C PHE A 62 -14.63 20.97 1.56
N ALA A 63 -13.72 21.87 1.91
CA ALA A 63 -14.13 23.15 2.46
C ALA A 63 -14.78 23.98 1.33
N ALA A 64 -16.07 24.26 1.46
CA ALA A 64 -16.77 25.22 0.61
C ALA A 64 -16.46 26.64 1.11
N GLY A 65 -15.43 27.28 0.53
CA GLY A 65 -15.05 28.66 0.84
C GLY A 65 -13.54 28.87 0.80
N VAL A 66 -13.11 30.13 0.65
CA VAL A 66 -11.71 30.50 0.86
C VAL A 66 -11.47 30.48 2.36
N GLU A 67 -10.62 29.57 2.83
CA GLU A 67 -10.22 29.55 4.24
C GLU A 67 -9.34 30.79 4.51
N GLU A 68 -9.69 31.59 5.52
CA GLU A 68 -8.89 32.74 5.98
C GLU A 68 -7.64 32.31 6.78
N VAL A 69 -7.37 31.01 6.84
CA VAL A 69 -6.26 30.40 7.58
C VAL A 69 -5.49 29.44 6.69
N CYS A 70 -4.21 29.25 7.00
CA CYS A 70 -3.41 28.24 6.32
C CYS A 70 -3.91 26.83 6.67
N CYS A 71 -4.13 26.00 5.66
CA CYS A 71 -4.66 24.65 5.87
C CYS A 71 -3.64 23.65 6.48
N ILE A 72 -2.41 24.09 6.77
CA ILE A 72 -1.34 23.28 7.38
C ILE A 72 -1.17 23.63 8.85
N CYS A 73 -0.99 24.90 9.19
CA CYS A 73 -0.74 25.36 10.56
C CYS A 73 -1.99 25.96 11.25
N GLU A 74 -3.09 26.11 10.52
CA GLU A 74 -4.36 26.69 10.98
C GLU A 74 -4.25 28.13 11.51
N ALA A 75 -3.15 28.83 11.18
CA ALA A 75 -2.93 30.23 11.54
C ALA A 75 -3.41 31.18 10.42
N PRO A 76 -3.86 32.41 10.77
CA PRO A 76 -4.17 33.44 9.79
C PRO A 76 -2.92 33.88 8.99
N PRO A 77 -3.07 34.62 7.88
CA PRO A 77 -1.96 35.26 7.20
C PRO A 77 -1.15 36.13 8.18
N LEU A 78 0.17 36.15 8.00
CA LEU A 78 1.09 37.00 8.76
C LEU A 78 1.25 38.35 8.05
N LYS A 79 2.47 38.69 7.61
CA LYS A 79 2.72 39.86 6.76
C LYS A 79 2.34 39.61 5.31
N GLU A 80 2.64 38.41 4.82
CA GLU A 80 2.33 37.99 3.45
C GLU A 80 0.94 37.33 3.38
N PRO A 81 0.19 37.53 2.27
CA PRO A 81 -1.08 36.86 2.07
C PRO A 81 -0.91 35.35 1.91
N LEU A 82 -1.97 34.60 2.20
CA LEU A 82 -2.02 33.17 1.88
C LEU A 82 -2.04 32.97 0.36
N VAL A 83 -1.30 31.97 -0.12
CA VAL A 83 -1.37 31.53 -1.52
C VAL A 83 -2.46 30.48 -1.64
N ASN A 84 -3.47 30.77 -2.46
CA ASN A 84 -4.62 29.88 -2.63
C ASN A 84 -4.38 28.90 -3.79
N CYS A 85 -4.63 27.62 -3.55
CA CYS A 85 -4.57 26.62 -4.62
C CYS A 85 -5.70 26.85 -5.64
N LEU A 86 -5.37 26.95 -6.94
CA LEU A 86 -6.36 27.10 -8.02
C LEU A 86 -7.44 26.02 -8.02
N LYS A 87 -7.08 24.78 -7.66
CA LYS A 87 -8.00 23.62 -7.66
C LYS A 87 -8.88 23.51 -6.41
N CYS A 88 -8.30 23.42 -5.21
CA CYS A 88 -9.06 23.18 -3.99
C CYS A 88 -9.36 24.45 -3.17
N ARG A 89 -8.87 25.62 -3.60
CA ARG A 89 -9.05 26.93 -2.93
C ARG A 89 -8.54 27.04 -1.48
N HIS A 90 -7.90 26.00 -0.93
CA HIS A 90 -7.21 26.08 0.35
C HIS A 90 -6.05 27.07 0.28
N GLY A 91 -5.88 27.86 1.35
CA GLY A 91 -4.80 28.82 1.53
C GLY A 91 -3.58 28.20 2.22
N TYR A 92 -2.39 28.61 1.79
CA TYR A 92 -1.11 28.15 2.33
C TYR A 92 -0.21 29.34 2.65
N HIS A 93 0.46 29.34 3.80
CA HIS A 93 1.71 30.11 3.90
C HIS A 93 2.75 29.47 2.98
N ALA A 94 3.60 30.29 2.38
CA ALA A 94 4.59 29.84 1.39
C ALA A 94 5.53 28.78 1.99
N GLU A 95 5.97 28.99 3.22
CA GLU A 95 6.85 28.11 3.99
C GLU A 95 6.17 26.87 4.57
N CYS A 96 4.84 26.89 4.73
CA CYS A 96 4.07 25.75 5.23
C CYS A 96 3.85 24.67 4.16
N HIS A 97 3.92 25.02 2.87
CA HIS A 97 3.79 24.06 1.78
C HIS A 97 5.11 23.31 1.53
N THR A 98 5.04 22.08 1.00
CA THR A 98 6.23 21.29 0.65
C THR A 98 6.23 20.85 -0.82
N PRO A 99 7.21 21.28 -1.64
CA PRO A 99 8.25 22.30 -1.34
C PRO A 99 7.64 23.69 -1.09
N SER A 100 8.40 24.60 -0.48
CA SER A 100 7.94 25.97 -0.25
C SER A 100 7.51 26.65 -1.56
N ILE A 101 6.48 27.50 -1.47
CA ILE A 101 5.94 28.22 -2.62
C ILE A 101 6.91 29.34 -3.00
N GLU A 102 7.27 29.44 -4.28
CA GLU A 102 8.12 30.52 -4.77
C GLU A 102 7.36 31.86 -4.74
N PRO A 103 8.00 32.99 -4.38
CA PRO A 103 7.35 34.30 -4.27
C PRO A 103 6.70 34.77 -5.58
N GLU A 104 7.26 34.40 -6.73
CA GLU A 104 6.75 34.75 -8.07
C GLU A 104 5.65 33.80 -8.57
N ALA A 105 5.22 32.84 -7.75
CA ALA A 105 4.16 31.92 -8.13
C ALA A 105 2.81 32.66 -8.26
N ASP A 106 2.34 32.82 -9.49
CA ASP A 106 1.02 33.39 -9.77
C ASP A 106 -0.08 32.55 -9.10
N SER A 107 -0.82 33.17 -8.16
CA SER A 107 -1.94 32.56 -7.45
C SER A 107 -3.04 32.04 -8.37
N GLU A 108 -3.17 32.61 -9.57
CA GLU A 108 -4.14 32.16 -10.58
C GLU A 108 -3.68 30.90 -11.34
N SER A 109 -2.45 30.45 -11.13
CA SER A 109 -1.89 29.27 -11.81
C SER A 109 -1.41 28.18 -10.85
N TRP A 110 -1.11 28.50 -9.59
CA TRP A 110 -0.50 27.59 -8.64
C TRP A 110 -1.44 26.47 -8.18
N ILE A 111 -0.90 25.25 -8.05
CA ILE A 111 -1.65 24.06 -7.64
C ILE A 111 -0.89 23.37 -6.51
N CYS A 112 -1.56 23.17 -5.37
CA CYS A 112 -0.94 22.54 -4.21
C CYS A 112 -0.57 21.08 -4.45
N ARG A 113 0.35 20.57 -3.62
CA ARG A 113 0.81 19.18 -3.63
C ARG A 113 -0.34 18.18 -3.66
N GLN A 114 -1.36 18.38 -2.81
CA GLN A 114 -2.49 17.45 -2.71
C GLN A 114 -3.24 17.34 -4.05
N CYS A 115 -3.54 18.47 -4.68
CA CYS A 115 -4.23 18.49 -5.97
C CYS A 115 -3.35 17.96 -7.11
N VAL A 116 -2.03 18.20 -7.08
CA VAL A 116 -1.10 17.60 -8.03
C VAL A 116 -1.12 16.08 -7.94
N PHE A 117 -1.01 15.53 -6.73
CA PHE A 117 -1.06 14.07 -6.53
C PHE A 117 -2.43 13.50 -6.90
N ALA A 118 -3.54 14.14 -6.48
CA ALA A 118 -4.89 13.69 -6.81
C ALA A 118 -5.13 13.52 -8.31
N VAL A 119 -4.54 14.39 -9.14
CA VAL A 119 -4.66 14.31 -10.60
C VAL A 119 -3.65 13.33 -11.20
N ALA A 120 -2.42 13.33 -10.69
CA ALA A 120 -1.30 12.64 -11.32
C ALA A 120 -1.18 11.15 -10.96
N THR A 121 -1.60 10.74 -9.77
CA THR A 121 -1.50 9.34 -9.33
C THR A 121 -2.52 8.46 -10.06
N LYS A 122 -2.08 7.30 -10.57
CA LYS A 122 -2.93 6.33 -11.28
C LYS A 122 -2.49 4.91 -10.95
N ARG A 123 -3.42 3.95 -10.98
CA ARG A 123 -3.08 2.52 -10.90
C ARG A 123 -2.13 2.16 -12.05
N GLY A 124 -1.11 1.35 -11.76
CA GLY A 124 -0.05 0.99 -12.72
C GLY A 124 1.09 2.00 -12.86
N GLY A 125 0.99 3.18 -12.23
CA GLY A 125 2.00 4.23 -12.29
C GLY A 125 1.40 5.61 -12.56
N ALA A 126 1.95 6.64 -11.95
CA ALA A 126 1.54 8.02 -12.17
C ALA A 126 1.78 8.48 -13.62
N ILE A 127 1.03 9.50 -14.04
CA ILE A 127 1.18 10.11 -15.37
C ILE A 127 2.61 10.59 -15.62
N LYS A 128 3.13 10.34 -16.82
CA LYS A 128 4.54 10.61 -17.17
C LYS A 128 4.77 11.84 -18.04
N ARG A 129 3.70 12.42 -18.61
CA ARG A 129 3.78 13.56 -19.54
C ARG A 129 2.78 14.65 -19.16
N GLY A 130 3.03 15.85 -19.65
CA GLY A 130 2.16 17.02 -19.44
C GLY A 130 2.46 17.80 -18.16
N ARG A 131 1.62 18.81 -17.89
CA ARG A 131 1.81 19.76 -16.78
C ARG A 131 1.84 19.08 -15.41
N PHE A 132 0.84 18.23 -15.12
CA PHE A 132 0.75 17.55 -13.82
C PHE A 132 1.87 16.52 -13.59
N ALA A 133 2.38 15.87 -14.64
CA ALA A 133 3.54 14.98 -14.51
C ALA A 133 4.80 15.75 -14.06
N ARG A 134 5.04 16.93 -14.65
CA ARG A 134 6.18 17.80 -14.28
C ARG A 134 6.02 18.37 -12.86
N LEU A 135 4.82 18.85 -12.53
CA LEU A 135 4.52 19.32 -11.17
C LEU A 135 4.71 18.21 -10.14
N MET A 136 4.20 17.00 -10.40
CA MET A 136 4.37 15.87 -9.50
C MET A 136 5.86 15.55 -9.31
N HIS A 137 6.63 15.51 -10.40
CA HIS A 137 8.06 15.29 -10.33
C HIS A 137 8.76 16.31 -9.41
N PHE A 138 8.48 17.61 -9.59
CA PHE A 138 8.98 18.67 -8.73
C PHE A 138 8.58 18.47 -7.26
N MET A 139 7.31 18.17 -7.00
CA MET A 139 6.81 17.91 -5.64
C MET A 139 7.52 16.72 -4.98
N LYS A 140 7.85 15.67 -5.74
CA LYS A 140 8.54 14.46 -5.24
C LYS A 140 10.00 14.67 -4.86
N LEU A 141 10.60 15.82 -5.17
CA LEU A 141 11.97 16.14 -4.74
C LEU A 141 12.07 16.42 -3.23
N ARG A 142 10.93 16.64 -2.55
CA ARG A 142 10.83 16.85 -1.11
C ARG A 142 9.72 15.98 -0.51
N LEU A 143 10.00 15.38 0.65
CA LEU A 143 9.00 14.68 1.46
C LEU A 143 8.32 15.69 2.40
N PRO A 144 7.00 15.62 2.60
CA PRO A 144 6.28 16.48 3.55
C PRO A 144 6.38 15.94 5.00
N TYR A 145 7.39 15.13 5.29
CA TYR A 145 7.68 14.52 6.59
C TYR A 145 9.18 14.20 6.67
N GLN A 146 9.67 13.96 7.90
CA GLN A 146 11.07 13.63 8.15
C GLN A 146 11.23 12.10 8.23
N LEU A 147 12.22 11.54 7.53
CA LEU A 147 12.47 10.09 7.55
C LEU A 147 12.95 9.60 8.92
N THR A 148 13.71 10.45 9.62
CA THR A 148 14.28 10.15 10.95
C THR A 148 13.25 10.13 12.06
N SER A 149 12.03 10.61 11.82
CA SER A 149 10.95 10.62 12.82
C SER A 149 10.01 9.41 12.69
N LEU A 150 10.37 8.40 11.88
CA LEU A 150 9.55 7.21 11.65
C LEU A 150 10.05 6.04 12.51
N ASP A 151 9.13 5.46 13.27
CA ASP A 151 9.41 4.31 14.14
C ASP A 151 9.15 3.01 13.39
N TRP A 152 10.20 2.47 12.78
CA TRP A 152 10.16 1.26 11.96
C TRP A 152 10.17 -0.03 12.78
N ASP A 153 9.52 -1.05 12.27
CA ASP A 153 9.74 -2.43 12.73
C ASP A 153 11.18 -2.91 12.41
N PRO A 154 11.66 -3.99 13.07
CA PRO A 154 13.03 -4.49 12.88
C PRO A 154 13.36 -4.92 11.45
N GLN A 155 12.35 -5.24 10.63
CA GLN A 155 12.54 -5.67 9.24
C GLN A 155 12.43 -4.50 8.25
N HIS A 156 12.17 -3.28 8.75
CA HIS A 156 11.97 -2.08 7.96
C HIS A 156 10.82 -2.20 6.94
N LEU A 157 9.75 -2.89 7.32
CA LEU A 157 8.58 -3.16 6.47
C LEU A 157 7.42 -2.21 6.75
N SER A 158 7.24 -1.83 8.00
CA SER A 158 6.18 -0.92 8.45
C SER A 158 6.67 0.05 9.51
N ASN A 159 6.01 1.21 9.63
CA ASN A 159 6.24 2.18 10.70
C ASN A 159 4.95 2.53 11.46
N GLN A 160 5.08 2.89 12.74
CA GLN A 160 3.94 3.19 13.62
C GLN A 160 3.10 4.38 13.12
N GLN A 161 3.74 5.35 12.46
CA GLN A 161 3.10 6.56 11.93
C GLN A 161 2.24 6.28 10.69
N GLN A 162 2.32 5.08 10.11
CA GLN A 162 1.71 4.73 8.82
C GLN A 162 1.98 5.81 7.76
N CYS A 163 3.24 6.24 7.66
CA CYS A 163 3.68 7.33 6.80
C CYS A 163 4.71 6.82 5.80
N TYR A 164 4.28 6.73 4.53
CA TYR A 164 5.07 6.19 3.44
C TYR A 164 5.05 7.10 2.22
N CYS A 165 5.95 6.82 1.28
CA CYS A 165 5.96 7.37 -0.07
C CYS A 165 6.09 8.91 -0.11
N TYR A 166 6.04 9.51 -1.30
CA TYR A 166 6.01 10.96 -1.45
C TYR A 166 4.71 11.59 -0.94
N CYS A 167 3.63 10.80 -0.83
CA CYS A 167 2.31 11.30 -0.44
C CYS A 167 2.08 11.36 1.08
N ALA A 168 2.99 10.80 1.89
CA ALA A 168 2.81 10.63 3.36
C ALA A 168 1.59 9.79 3.77
N GLY A 169 1.08 9.00 2.81
CA GLY A 169 -0.08 8.14 3.00
C GLY A 169 0.25 6.86 3.75
N PRO A 170 -0.78 6.08 4.10
CA PRO A 170 -0.61 4.72 4.58
C PRO A 170 -0.16 3.82 3.42
N GLY A 171 0.32 2.62 3.73
CA GLY A 171 0.82 1.68 2.73
C GLY A 171 1.06 0.30 3.33
N GLU A 172 0.93 -0.72 2.49
CA GLU A 172 1.33 -2.10 2.80
C GLU A 172 2.46 -2.48 1.84
N TRP A 173 3.66 -2.70 2.36
CA TRP A 173 4.89 -2.87 1.56
C TRP A 173 4.79 -3.96 0.48
N ASN A 174 4.07 -5.04 0.77
CA ASN A 174 3.86 -6.17 -0.13
C ASN A 174 2.72 -5.93 -1.13
N LEU A 175 1.98 -4.81 -1.02
CA LEU A 175 0.89 -4.44 -1.91
C LEU A 175 1.30 -3.31 -2.85
N LYS A 176 2.01 -3.66 -3.94
CA LYS A 176 2.39 -2.72 -5.02
C LYS A 176 3.19 -1.51 -4.52
N MET A 177 4.20 -1.75 -3.70
CA MET A 177 5.16 -0.73 -3.29
C MET A 177 6.60 -1.12 -3.67
N LEU A 178 7.44 -0.11 -3.94
CA LEU A 178 8.88 -0.27 -4.16
C LEU A 178 9.66 0.30 -2.98
N GLN A 179 10.69 -0.40 -2.53
CA GLN A 179 11.61 0.09 -1.51
C GLN A 179 12.77 0.85 -2.15
N CYS A 180 13.07 2.06 -1.66
CA CYS A 180 14.22 2.82 -2.13
C CYS A 180 15.52 2.25 -1.54
N ALA A 181 16.48 1.93 -2.41
CA ALA A 181 17.76 1.33 -2.02
C ALA A 181 18.65 2.23 -1.13
N SER A 182 18.48 3.55 -1.18
CA SER A 182 19.26 4.48 -0.36
C SER A 182 18.64 4.82 0.99
N CYS A 183 17.31 5.01 1.07
CA CYS A 183 16.68 5.48 2.31
C CYS A 183 15.79 4.46 3.01
N GLY A 184 15.58 3.27 2.44
CA GLY A 184 14.74 2.22 3.03
C GLY A 184 13.23 2.47 2.98
N GLN A 185 12.79 3.70 2.69
CA GLN A 185 11.37 4.05 2.58
C GLN A 185 10.67 3.32 1.41
N TRP A 186 9.37 3.06 1.59
CA TRP A 186 8.49 2.42 0.63
C TRP A 186 7.66 3.44 -0.18
N PHE A 187 7.46 3.17 -1.47
CA PHE A 187 6.80 4.06 -2.42
C PHE A 187 5.73 3.33 -3.22
N HIS A 188 4.50 3.84 -3.21
CA HIS A 188 3.38 3.27 -3.96
C HIS A 188 3.64 3.25 -5.47
N GLU A 189 3.26 2.16 -6.14
CA GLU A 189 3.16 2.05 -7.60
C GLU A 189 2.52 3.31 -8.19
N ALA A 190 1.35 3.69 -7.66
CA ALA A 190 0.57 4.80 -8.17
C ALA A 190 1.21 6.17 -8.02
N CYS A 191 2.24 6.30 -7.18
CA CYS A 191 2.99 7.54 -6.97
C CYS A 191 4.31 7.61 -7.76
N THR A 192 4.75 6.51 -8.38
CA THR A 192 5.97 6.46 -9.19
C THR A 192 5.71 6.82 -10.65
N GLN A 193 6.69 7.38 -11.34
CA GLN A 193 6.64 7.73 -12.77
C GLN A 193 7.62 6.91 -13.62
N CYS A 194 8.36 5.98 -13.02
CA CYS A 194 9.40 5.19 -13.69
C CYS A 194 8.94 3.82 -14.24
N LEU A 195 7.83 3.26 -13.75
CA LEU A 195 7.39 1.90 -14.09
C LEU A 195 6.81 1.79 -15.50
N THR A 196 7.23 0.79 -16.28
CA THR A 196 6.69 0.50 -17.62
C THR A 196 5.46 -0.41 -17.59
N LYS A 197 5.34 -1.22 -16.53
CA LYS A 197 4.26 -2.18 -16.30
C LYS A 197 3.83 -2.13 -14.82
N PRO A 198 2.57 -2.47 -14.49
CA PRO A 198 2.11 -2.55 -13.10
C PRO A 198 2.89 -3.61 -12.31
N LEU A 199 3.07 -3.38 -11.01
CA LEU A 199 3.71 -4.31 -10.09
C LEU A 199 2.79 -5.48 -9.76
N LEU A 200 3.36 -6.66 -9.55
CA LEU A 200 2.66 -7.72 -8.84
C LEU A 200 2.78 -7.49 -7.33
N TYR A 201 1.76 -7.90 -6.56
CA TYR A 201 1.91 -8.04 -5.12
C TYR A 201 3.13 -8.89 -4.74
N GLY A 202 3.89 -8.42 -3.76
CA GLY A 202 5.12 -9.03 -3.27
C GLY A 202 6.32 -8.94 -4.21
N ASP A 203 6.21 -8.25 -5.34
CA ASP A 203 7.30 -8.17 -6.30
C ASP A 203 8.41 -7.21 -5.84
N ARG A 204 9.44 -7.79 -5.21
CA ARG A 204 10.64 -7.08 -4.76
C ARG A 204 11.81 -7.15 -5.75
N PHE A 205 11.62 -7.73 -6.95
CA PHE A 205 12.69 -7.89 -7.95
C PHE A 205 12.95 -6.57 -8.70
N TYR A 206 13.24 -5.52 -7.94
CA TYR A 206 13.55 -4.19 -8.44
C TYR A 206 14.65 -3.56 -7.60
N GLN A 207 15.61 -2.93 -8.28
CA GLN A 207 16.48 -1.92 -7.68
C GLN A 207 15.87 -0.55 -7.99
N PHE A 208 15.36 0.12 -6.96
CA PHE A 208 14.65 1.39 -7.10
C PHE A 208 15.35 2.50 -6.30
N GLN A 209 15.46 3.68 -6.90
CA GLN A 209 15.93 4.90 -6.27
C GLN A 209 14.86 5.99 -6.40
N CYS A 210 14.39 6.50 -5.25
CA CYS A 210 13.35 7.53 -5.23
C CYS A 210 13.87 8.90 -5.68
N SER A 211 12.96 9.80 -6.07
CA SER A 211 13.30 11.14 -6.55
C SER A 211 14.05 12.00 -5.53
N VAL A 212 13.79 11.79 -4.23
CA VAL A 212 14.45 12.54 -3.14
C VAL A 212 15.93 12.16 -3.07
N CYS A 213 16.23 10.86 -3.03
CA CYS A 213 17.60 10.37 -2.96
C CYS A 213 18.35 10.54 -4.28
N ASN A 214 17.67 10.45 -5.43
CA ASN A 214 18.29 10.71 -6.73
C ASN A 214 18.41 12.21 -7.07
N LYS A 215 17.82 13.11 -6.27
CA LYS A 215 17.74 14.56 -6.55
C LYS A 215 17.22 14.87 -7.95
N GLY A 216 16.28 14.05 -8.44
CA GLY A 216 15.89 14.04 -9.84
C GLY A 216 14.89 12.92 -10.16
N PRO A 217 14.71 12.56 -11.44
CA PRO A 217 13.81 11.48 -11.83
C PRO A 217 14.15 10.18 -11.12
N GLU A 218 13.13 9.37 -10.81
CA GLU A 218 13.34 8.03 -10.24
C GLU A 218 14.16 7.14 -11.17
N THR A 219 14.96 6.25 -10.60
CA THR A 219 15.58 5.15 -11.37
C THR A 219 14.99 3.82 -10.90
N VAL A 220 14.74 2.92 -11.86
CA VAL A 220 14.25 1.58 -11.59
C VAL A 220 14.92 0.61 -12.52
N LYS A 221 15.41 -0.50 -11.96
CA LYS A 221 15.98 -1.61 -12.71
C LYS A 221 15.30 -2.90 -12.26
N ARG A 222 14.73 -3.64 -13.21
CA ARG A 222 14.20 -4.99 -12.97
C ARG A 222 15.36 -5.94 -12.67
N LEU A 223 15.27 -6.68 -11.57
CA LEU A 223 16.26 -7.68 -11.21
C LEU A 223 15.96 -9.00 -11.94
N PRO A 224 16.99 -9.80 -12.28
CA PRO A 224 16.79 -11.12 -12.86
C PRO A 224 16.04 -12.03 -11.88
N MET A 225 15.24 -12.94 -12.42
CA MET A 225 14.50 -13.92 -11.64
C MET A 225 14.60 -15.30 -12.26
N THR A 226 14.52 -16.33 -11.43
CA THR A 226 14.47 -17.73 -11.86
C THR A 226 13.03 -18.20 -12.08
N TRP A 227 12.84 -19.38 -12.67
CA TRP A 227 11.52 -20.01 -12.76
C TRP A 227 10.89 -20.28 -11.39
N VAL A 228 11.69 -20.54 -10.36
CA VAL A 228 11.23 -20.71 -8.98
C VAL A 228 10.68 -19.40 -8.43
N ASP A 229 11.40 -18.30 -8.67
CA ASP A 229 10.96 -16.97 -8.23
C ASP A 229 9.69 -16.54 -8.96
N LEU A 230 9.60 -16.79 -10.26
CA LEU A 230 8.40 -16.55 -11.05
C LEU A 230 7.20 -17.34 -10.52
N ALA A 231 7.36 -18.65 -10.30
CA ALA A 231 6.30 -19.49 -9.75
C ALA A 231 5.83 -19.00 -8.38
N HIS A 232 6.78 -18.62 -7.51
CA HIS A 232 6.47 -18.07 -6.18
C HIS A 232 5.73 -16.74 -6.28
N LEU A 233 6.21 -15.82 -7.12
CA LEU A 233 5.60 -14.51 -7.29
C LEU A 233 4.16 -14.61 -7.81
N VAL A 234 3.93 -15.42 -8.83
CA VAL A 234 2.59 -15.65 -9.40
C VAL A 234 1.65 -16.25 -8.34
N LEU A 235 2.09 -17.29 -7.63
CA LEU A 235 1.28 -17.88 -6.56
C LEU A 235 0.99 -16.89 -5.43
N TYR A 236 1.98 -16.08 -5.03
CA TYR A 236 1.79 -15.06 -4.00
C TYR A 236 0.76 -14.01 -4.45
N HIS A 237 0.91 -13.50 -5.67
CA HIS A 237 0.00 -12.56 -6.29
C HIS A 237 -1.45 -13.09 -6.32
N LEU A 238 -1.65 -14.27 -6.90
CA LEU A 238 -2.95 -14.92 -6.98
C LEU A 238 -3.53 -15.17 -5.58
N SER A 239 -2.69 -15.55 -4.60
CA SER A 239 -3.15 -15.80 -3.23
C SER A 239 -3.77 -14.56 -2.59
N LEU A 240 -3.22 -13.37 -2.86
CA LEU A 240 -3.74 -12.09 -2.36
C LEU A 240 -4.97 -11.64 -3.15
N CYS A 241 -4.91 -11.68 -4.48
CA CYS A 241 -6.03 -11.31 -5.35
C CYS A 241 -7.29 -12.13 -5.06
N CYS A 242 -7.14 -13.45 -4.91
CA CYS A 242 -8.27 -14.38 -4.78
C CYS A 242 -8.56 -14.79 -3.33
N LYS A 243 -7.75 -14.32 -2.36
CA LYS A 243 -7.88 -14.65 -0.92
C LYS A 243 -7.98 -16.16 -0.65
N ARG A 244 -7.23 -16.97 -1.40
CA ARG A 244 -7.19 -18.44 -1.27
C ARG A 244 -5.78 -18.99 -1.44
N LYS A 245 -5.58 -20.22 -0.94
CA LYS A 245 -4.25 -20.85 -0.87
C LYS A 245 -3.87 -21.68 -2.11
N TYR A 246 -4.84 -22.35 -2.73
CA TYR A 246 -4.57 -23.34 -3.78
C TYR A 246 -5.14 -22.87 -5.13
N PHE A 247 -4.35 -23.09 -6.17
CA PHE A 247 -4.65 -22.70 -7.55
C PHE A 247 -4.39 -23.86 -8.50
N ASP A 248 -5.24 -24.00 -9.50
CA ASP A 248 -5.05 -24.96 -10.58
C ASP A 248 -3.91 -24.52 -11.50
N PHE A 249 -3.02 -25.47 -11.80
CA PHE A 249 -1.84 -25.17 -12.60
C PHE A 249 -2.20 -24.69 -14.01
N ASP A 250 -3.04 -25.42 -14.74
CA ASP A 250 -3.31 -25.13 -16.14
C ASP A 250 -4.24 -23.92 -16.28
N HIS A 251 -5.32 -23.90 -15.50
CA HIS A 251 -6.39 -22.92 -15.66
C HIS A 251 -6.16 -21.59 -14.94
N GLU A 252 -5.22 -21.52 -13.98
CA GLU A 252 -5.01 -20.30 -13.19
C GLU A 252 -3.56 -19.86 -13.22
N ILE A 253 -2.61 -20.72 -12.84
CA ILE A 253 -1.19 -20.33 -12.73
C ILE A 253 -0.60 -20.10 -14.12
N LEU A 254 -0.70 -21.10 -15.01
CA LEU A 254 -0.14 -21.06 -16.36
C LEU A 254 -0.91 -20.09 -17.26
N SER A 255 -2.25 -20.04 -17.15
CA SER A 255 -3.08 -19.05 -17.85
C SER A 255 -2.67 -17.62 -17.47
N PHE A 256 -2.64 -17.29 -16.17
CA PHE A 256 -2.20 -15.96 -15.71
C PHE A 256 -0.79 -15.62 -16.20
N THR A 257 0.15 -16.56 -16.06
CA THR A 257 1.55 -16.35 -16.46
C THR A 257 1.67 -16.06 -17.96
N ASN A 258 0.92 -16.78 -18.80
CA ASN A 258 0.96 -16.58 -20.25
C ASN A 258 0.24 -15.30 -20.68
N GLU A 259 -0.90 -14.99 -20.08
CA GLU A 259 -1.68 -13.77 -20.38
C GLU A 259 -0.92 -12.50 -19.99
N ASN A 260 -0.04 -12.59 -18.98
CA ASN A 260 0.71 -11.46 -18.46
C ASN A 260 2.22 -11.52 -18.78
N TRP A 261 2.66 -12.40 -19.70
CA TRP A 261 4.08 -12.69 -19.95
C TRP A 261 4.96 -11.44 -20.13
N ASP A 262 4.53 -10.51 -20.98
CA ASP A 262 5.26 -9.26 -21.25
C ASP A 262 5.21 -8.29 -20.07
N SER A 263 4.15 -8.33 -19.27
CA SER A 263 3.98 -7.48 -18.08
C SER A 263 4.83 -7.95 -16.90
N LEU A 264 5.27 -9.22 -16.89
CA LEU A 264 6.10 -9.79 -15.84
C LEU A 264 7.57 -9.36 -15.90
N LEU A 265 8.01 -8.78 -17.03
CA LEU A 265 9.36 -8.25 -17.24
C LEU A 265 10.45 -9.26 -16.82
N LEU A 266 10.47 -10.42 -17.48
CA LEU A 266 11.22 -11.60 -17.03
C LEU A 266 12.71 -11.63 -17.41
N GLY A 267 13.22 -10.55 -18.02
CA GLY A 267 14.62 -10.47 -18.46
C GLY A 267 14.98 -11.64 -19.38
N ALA A 268 16.02 -12.40 -19.03
CA ALA A 268 16.51 -13.53 -19.81
C ALA A 268 15.48 -14.65 -20.03
N LEU A 269 14.45 -14.78 -19.18
CA LEU A 269 13.41 -15.79 -19.40
C LEU A 269 12.40 -15.37 -20.49
N SER A 270 12.36 -14.08 -20.86
CA SER A 270 11.33 -13.53 -21.76
C SER A 270 11.30 -14.23 -23.13
N ASP A 271 12.46 -14.67 -23.61
CA ASP A 271 12.65 -15.34 -24.91
C ASP A 271 12.18 -16.82 -24.90
N THR A 272 11.74 -17.34 -23.75
CA THR A 272 11.28 -18.74 -23.65
C THR A 272 10.04 -18.96 -24.53
N PRO A 273 10.08 -19.91 -25.48
CA PRO A 273 8.93 -20.28 -26.31
C PRO A 273 7.73 -20.70 -25.47
N ARG A 274 6.52 -20.35 -25.92
CA ARG A 274 5.29 -20.61 -25.16
C ARG A 274 5.10 -22.09 -24.83
N GLN A 275 5.53 -22.99 -25.71
CA GLN A 275 5.42 -24.44 -25.51
C GLN A 275 6.27 -24.96 -24.34
N GLU A 276 7.40 -24.31 -24.05
CA GLU A 276 8.33 -24.73 -22.99
C GLU A 276 7.96 -24.17 -21.60
N ARG A 277 7.20 -23.07 -21.56
CA ARG A 277 6.81 -22.40 -20.30
C ARG A 277 6.08 -23.32 -19.35
N CYS A 278 5.20 -24.18 -19.87
CA CYS A 278 4.45 -25.16 -19.10
C CYS A 278 5.41 -26.10 -18.34
N HIS A 279 6.35 -26.71 -19.06
CA HIS A 279 7.33 -27.62 -18.48
C HIS A 279 8.19 -26.94 -17.41
N ASN A 280 8.76 -25.78 -17.72
CA ASN A 280 9.67 -25.07 -16.81
C ASN A 280 8.96 -24.61 -15.53
N LEU A 281 7.75 -24.06 -15.64
CA LEU A 281 6.98 -23.59 -14.49
C LEU A 281 6.51 -24.76 -13.61
N LEU A 282 6.05 -25.85 -14.22
CA LEU A 282 5.64 -27.06 -13.48
C LEU A 282 6.83 -27.72 -12.77
N ASN A 283 8.00 -27.76 -13.41
CA ASN A 283 9.23 -28.28 -12.80
C ASN A 283 9.64 -27.44 -11.58
N ALA A 284 9.58 -26.10 -11.68
CA ALA A 284 9.88 -25.22 -10.55
C ALA A 284 8.95 -25.47 -9.35
N LEU A 285 7.64 -25.59 -9.60
CA LEU A 285 6.64 -25.89 -8.58
C LEU A 285 6.83 -27.26 -7.92
N ASN A 286 7.26 -28.27 -8.67
CA ASN A 286 7.46 -29.62 -8.14
C ASN A 286 8.79 -29.80 -7.41
N SER A 287 9.83 -29.06 -7.79
CA SER A 287 11.19 -29.26 -7.29
C SER A 287 11.46 -28.58 -5.95
N GLN A 288 10.75 -27.50 -5.62
CA GLN A 288 11.00 -26.70 -4.41
C GLN A 288 9.93 -26.93 -3.33
N LYS A 289 10.09 -28.01 -2.56
CA LYS A 289 9.14 -28.46 -1.53
C LYS A 289 9.12 -27.60 -0.26
N ASP A 290 10.16 -26.80 -0.04
CA ASP A 290 10.23 -25.82 1.04
C ASP A 290 9.33 -24.59 0.76
N ARG A 291 9.12 -24.25 -0.52
CA ARG A 291 8.29 -23.11 -0.96
C ARG A 291 6.88 -23.51 -1.35
N PHE A 292 6.70 -24.66 -2.00
CA PHE A 292 5.45 -25.05 -2.65
C PHE A 292 4.85 -26.34 -2.09
N VAL A 293 3.52 -26.36 -1.98
CA VAL A 293 2.72 -27.53 -1.60
C VAL A 293 1.89 -27.97 -2.79
N SER A 294 2.01 -29.25 -3.16
CA SER A 294 1.15 -29.87 -4.16
C SER A 294 -0.13 -30.43 -3.54
N GLY A 295 -1.25 -30.38 -4.27
CA GLY A 295 -2.51 -31.00 -3.89
C GLY A 295 -2.39 -32.50 -3.59
N LYS A 296 -1.42 -33.20 -4.21
CA LYS A 296 -1.11 -34.61 -3.92
C LYS A 296 -0.76 -34.84 -2.46
N GLU A 297 -0.04 -33.90 -1.83
CA GLU A 297 0.45 -34.01 -0.45
C GLU A 297 -0.65 -33.77 0.59
N ILE A 298 -1.78 -33.19 0.17
CA ILE A 298 -2.93 -32.86 1.03
C ILE A 298 -4.23 -33.54 0.59
N LYS A 299 -4.14 -34.65 -0.16
CA LYS A 299 -5.29 -35.42 -0.65
C LYS A 299 -6.29 -34.61 -1.50
N LYS A 300 -5.83 -33.57 -2.21
CA LYS A 300 -6.60 -32.81 -3.20
C LYS A 300 -6.21 -33.20 -4.64
N LYS A 301 -6.82 -32.55 -5.65
CA LYS A 301 -6.47 -32.73 -7.07
C LYS A 301 -4.97 -32.51 -7.29
N LYS A 302 -4.34 -33.38 -8.08
CA LYS A 302 -2.87 -33.42 -8.30
C LYS A 302 -2.30 -32.13 -8.94
N CYS A 303 -3.12 -31.42 -9.71
CA CYS A 303 -2.79 -30.18 -10.43
C CYS A 303 -2.86 -28.90 -9.57
N LEU A 304 -3.21 -29.00 -8.28
CA LEU A 304 -3.30 -27.83 -7.40
C LEU A 304 -1.96 -27.52 -6.76
N PHE A 305 -1.59 -26.24 -6.72
CA PHE A 305 -0.39 -25.76 -6.03
C PHE A 305 -0.72 -24.59 -5.11
N GLY A 306 0.06 -24.43 -4.05
CA GLY A 306 -0.02 -23.29 -3.14
C GLY A 306 1.30 -23.06 -2.43
N LEU A 307 1.43 -21.90 -1.78
CA LEU A 307 2.61 -21.58 -0.99
C LEU A 307 2.60 -22.31 0.36
N GLN A 308 3.76 -22.78 0.81
CA GLN A 308 3.96 -23.32 2.16
C GLN A 308 3.68 -22.24 3.21
N VAL A 309 4.29 -21.06 2.99
CA VAL A 309 4.09 -19.84 3.78
C VAL A 309 3.64 -18.74 2.82
N ARG A 310 2.54 -18.05 3.15
CA ARG A 310 2.01 -16.91 2.37
C ARG A 310 2.87 -15.67 2.62
N ALA A 311 4.10 -15.69 2.13
CA ALA A 311 5.05 -14.58 2.16
C ALA A 311 5.58 -14.32 0.74
N PRO A 312 5.99 -13.07 0.41
CA PRO A 312 6.61 -12.76 -0.87
C PRO A 312 7.85 -13.63 -1.15
N PRO A 313 8.26 -13.77 -2.42
CA PRO A 313 9.48 -14.48 -2.75
C PRO A 313 10.70 -13.81 -2.09
N PRO A 314 11.63 -14.58 -1.50
CA PRO A 314 12.85 -14.03 -0.94
C PRO A 314 13.75 -13.48 -2.06
N LEU A 315 14.43 -12.37 -1.79
CA LEU A 315 15.53 -11.91 -2.64
C LEU A 315 16.83 -12.62 -2.26
N SER A 316 17.74 -12.78 -3.21
CA SER A 316 19.09 -13.31 -2.94
C SER A 316 19.91 -12.44 -1.99
N SER A 317 19.56 -11.15 -1.85
CA SER A 317 20.16 -10.22 -0.89
C SER A 317 19.54 -10.30 0.51
N ASP A 318 18.42 -11.00 0.68
CA ASP A 318 17.85 -11.16 2.01
C ASP A 318 18.83 -11.99 2.84
N SER A 319 19.41 -11.37 3.87
CA SER A 319 20.10 -12.12 4.91
C SER A 319 19.12 -13.15 5.40
N SER A 320 19.45 -14.44 5.37
CA SER A 320 18.55 -15.45 5.96
C SER A 320 18.44 -15.19 7.46
N PRO A 321 17.21 -14.97 7.97
CA PRO A 321 16.84 -15.71 9.16
C PRO A 321 15.48 -16.41 9.02
N LEU A 322 15.49 -17.72 9.33
CA LEU A 322 14.41 -18.50 9.94
C LEU A 322 13.29 -19.05 9.04
N ILE A 323 13.63 -20.09 8.27
CA ILE A 323 12.81 -21.32 8.25
C ILE A 323 13.03 -22.04 9.60
N THR A 324 12.72 -21.44 10.74
CA THR A 324 12.78 -22.16 12.03
C THR A 324 11.95 -21.50 13.13
N GLU A 325 10.63 -21.60 13.08
CA GLU A 325 9.87 -21.54 14.36
C GLU A 325 8.54 -22.32 14.42
N ARG A 326 8.12 -23.00 13.35
CA ARG A 326 6.92 -23.86 13.39
C ARG A 326 7.18 -25.37 13.45
N ALA A 327 8.43 -25.82 13.35
CA ALA A 327 8.77 -27.26 13.31
C ALA A 327 9.05 -27.91 14.68
N ARG A 328 9.10 -27.16 15.79
CA ARG A 328 9.42 -27.72 17.13
C ARG A 328 8.24 -27.89 18.09
N ARG A 329 7.03 -27.49 17.73
CA ARG A 329 5.82 -27.79 18.52
C ARG A 329 4.94 -28.82 17.82
N GLY A 330 5.46 -30.05 17.73
CA GLY A 330 4.78 -31.12 16.99
C GLY A 330 5.39 -32.50 17.18
N ARG A 331 5.90 -32.83 18.37
CA ARG A 331 6.09 -34.24 18.77
C ARG A 331 5.31 -34.49 20.04
N ARG A 332 4.10 -35.03 19.86
CA ARG A 332 3.42 -35.79 20.92
C ARG A 332 4.20 -37.08 21.14
N ARG A 333 4.47 -37.42 22.40
CA ARG A 333 4.57 -38.82 22.84
C ARG A 333 3.97 -38.94 24.24
N ASP A 334 3.28 -40.06 24.41
CA ASP A 334 2.34 -40.44 25.45
C ASP A 334 2.79 -40.29 26.91
N GLY A 335 1.80 -40.19 27.81
CA GLY A 335 1.99 -40.53 29.21
C GLY A 335 0.86 -40.12 30.16
N ARG A 336 -0.09 -41.06 30.36
CA ARG A 336 -0.96 -41.25 31.55
C ARG A 336 -2.00 -40.18 31.96
N ARG A 337 -3.27 -40.60 31.93
CA ARG A 337 -4.34 -40.12 32.84
C ARG A 337 -4.07 -40.63 34.27
N PRO A 338 -4.54 -39.90 35.28
CA PRO A 338 -5.59 -40.46 36.14
C PRO A 338 -6.78 -39.52 36.34
N ALA A 339 -7.86 -40.10 36.85
CA ALA A 339 -9.22 -39.59 36.95
C ALA A 339 -9.52 -38.83 38.26
N SER A 340 -10.75 -38.30 38.33
CA SER A 340 -11.49 -37.71 39.47
C SER A 340 -11.09 -36.25 39.79
N GLN A 341 -11.97 -35.29 40.08
CA GLN A 341 -13.29 -35.28 40.74
C GLN A 341 -14.19 -34.12 40.24
N GLU A 342 -15.47 -34.27 40.52
CA GLU A 342 -16.63 -33.41 40.23
C GLU A 342 -16.89 -32.45 41.42
N LEU A 343 -17.20 -31.16 41.18
CA LEU A 343 -18.38 -30.43 41.70
C LEU A 343 -18.30 -28.89 41.55
N GLU A 344 -19.44 -28.34 41.11
CA GLU A 344 -20.14 -27.10 41.52
C GLU A 344 -19.69 -25.66 41.14
N ARG A 345 -20.48 -25.10 40.20
CA ARG A 345 -21.24 -23.83 40.23
C ARG A 345 -20.77 -22.71 41.19
N ARG A 346 -20.53 -21.49 40.65
CA ARG A 346 -21.42 -20.30 40.74
C ARG A 346 -20.81 -19.01 40.13
N ARG A 347 -21.66 -18.33 39.35
CA ARG A 347 -21.88 -16.87 39.16
C ARG A 347 -20.71 -15.88 38.98
N GLY A 348 -20.75 -15.19 37.83
CA GLY A 348 -20.93 -13.73 37.74
C GLY A 348 -19.69 -12.85 37.92
N GLY A 349 -19.31 -12.13 36.86
CA GLY A 349 -18.33 -11.05 36.92
C GLY A 349 -17.87 -10.63 35.52
N GLU A 350 -18.58 -9.68 34.93
CA GLU A 350 -18.16 -8.97 33.72
C GLU A 350 -16.87 -8.19 33.97
N ASN A 351 -15.93 -8.26 33.02
CA ASN A 351 -14.80 -7.34 32.94
C ASN A 351 -14.55 -7.04 31.46
N PRO A 352 -14.59 -5.76 31.01
CA PRO A 352 -14.32 -5.41 29.63
C PRO A 352 -12.82 -5.14 29.47
N GLY A 353 -12.13 -6.01 28.75
CA GLY A 353 -10.71 -5.85 28.50
C GLY A 353 -10.27 -6.66 27.29
N GLN A 354 -9.64 -5.96 26.33
CA GLN A 354 -8.97 -6.47 25.13
C GLN A 354 -9.90 -6.80 23.95
N THR A 355 -10.37 -5.75 23.26
CA THR A 355 -10.67 -5.88 21.83
C THR A 355 -9.36 -6.10 21.08
N ARG A 356 -9.22 -7.34 20.59
CA ARG A 356 -8.21 -7.79 19.65
C ARG A 356 -8.19 -6.88 18.44
N ASP A 357 -7.03 -6.28 18.20
CA ASP A 357 -6.66 -5.67 16.93
C ASP A 357 -6.57 -6.80 15.89
N ALA A 358 -7.70 -7.11 15.28
CA ALA A 358 -7.79 -8.10 14.24
C ALA A 358 -7.45 -7.42 12.91
N GLY A 359 -6.18 -7.54 12.52
CA GLY A 359 -5.71 -7.23 11.19
C GLY A 359 -6.68 -7.78 10.13
N ARG A 360 -7.34 -6.88 9.42
CA ARG A 360 -8.23 -7.21 8.32
C ARG A 360 -7.56 -6.73 7.04
N GLU A 361 -7.02 -7.70 6.31
CA GLU A 361 -6.28 -7.56 5.05
C GLU A 361 -6.95 -6.57 4.09
N GLY A 362 -6.16 -5.61 3.59
CA GLY A 362 -6.57 -4.47 2.75
C GLY A 362 -7.35 -4.85 1.51
N ALA A 363 -8.67 -4.83 1.61
CA ALA A 363 -9.51 -4.64 0.44
C ALA A 363 -9.54 -3.15 0.13
N VAL A 364 -9.05 -2.75 -1.04
CA VAL A 364 -9.32 -1.41 -1.58
C VAL A 364 -10.84 -1.24 -1.67
N PRO A 365 -11.43 -0.17 -1.13
CA PRO A 365 -12.85 0.12 -1.31
C PRO A 365 -13.22 0.06 -2.80
N SER A 366 -14.16 -0.83 -3.11
CA SER A 366 -14.41 -1.40 -4.44
C SER A 366 -15.25 -0.49 -5.31
N GLY A 367 -14.60 0.41 -6.06
CA GLY A 367 -15.13 0.93 -7.33
C GLY A 367 -14.79 0.08 -8.55
N VAL A 368 -14.02 -1.01 -8.40
CA VAL A 368 -13.64 -1.89 -9.52
C VAL A 368 -13.61 -3.35 -9.04
N GLY A 369 -14.70 -4.07 -9.28
CA GLY A 369 -14.78 -5.52 -9.03
C GLY A 369 -13.75 -6.30 -9.84
N GLN A 370 -13.23 -7.39 -9.26
CA GLN A 370 -12.64 -8.59 -9.90
C GLN A 370 -11.71 -8.44 -11.14
N ARG A 371 -11.20 -7.27 -11.48
CA ARG A 371 -10.24 -7.05 -12.59
C ARG A 371 -8.78 -7.17 -12.15
N GLY A 372 -8.50 -8.05 -11.18
CA GLY A 372 -7.14 -8.27 -10.63
C GLY A 372 -6.31 -9.34 -11.35
N LEU A 373 -6.88 -10.01 -12.36
CA LEU A 373 -6.19 -11.11 -13.07
C LEU A 373 -5.48 -10.67 -14.35
N VAL A 374 -5.75 -9.46 -14.84
CA VAL A 374 -5.12 -8.90 -16.04
C VAL A 374 -4.39 -7.62 -15.66
N LEU A 375 -3.05 -7.61 -15.81
CA LEU A 375 -2.20 -6.44 -15.63
C LEU A 375 -2.32 -5.52 -16.86
N ASN A 376 -3.52 -4.99 -17.11
CA ASN A 376 -3.72 -4.03 -18.19
C ASN A 376 -3.39 -2.61 -17.70
N SER A 377 -2.39 -2.01 -18.34
CA SER A 377 -2.17 -0.57 -18.30
C SER A 377 -3.27 0.10 -19.14
N THR A 378 -4.18 0.86 -18.53
CA THR A 378 -4.90 1.88 -19.30
C THR A 378 -3.88 2.95 -19.70
N HIS A 379 -3.61 3.03 -20.99
CA HIS A 379 -2.71 4.01 -21.62
C HIS A 379 -3.14 5.45 -21.37
#